data_AF-W1X8R1-F1
#
_entry.id   AF-W1X8R1-F1
#
_cell.length_a   1.000
_cell.length_b   1.000
_cell.length_c   1.000
_cell.angle_alpha   90.00
_cell.angle_beta   90.00
_cell.angle_gamma   90.00
#
_symmetry.space_group_name_H-M   'P 1'
#
loop_
_entity.id
_entity.type
_entity.pdbx_description
1 polymer ?
#
loop_
_entity_poly.entity_id
_entity_poly.type
_entity_poly.pdbx_seq_one_letter_code
_entity_poly.pdbx_strand_id
1 'polypeptide(L)'
;MQKTLDDDAAAGVVAQLQAEQGVEKVNYLSREDALGEFRNWSGFGGALDMLEENPLPAVAVVIPKLDFQGTESLNTLRDRITQINGIDEVRMDDSWFA
;
A
#
# COMPACT_ATOMS: atom_id res chain seq x y z
N MET A 1 -1.47 -5.56 1.83
CA MET A 1 -1.49 -6.82 1.05
C MET A 1 -1.59 -8.00 2.01
N GLN A 2 -1.93 -9.19 1.53
CA GLN A 2 -2.01 -10.35 2.42
C GLN A 2 -0.64 -10.63 3.04
N LYS A 3 -0.62 -10.96 4.34
CA LYS A 3 0.61 -11.21 5.10
C LYS A 3 1.45 -12.36 4.55
N THR A 4 0.81 -13.29 3.84
CA THR A 4 1.39 -14.48 3.22
C THR A 4 1.83 -14.26 1.78
N LEU A 5 1.70 -13.05 1.21
CA LEU A 5 2.19 -12.79 -0.13
C LEU A 5 3.73 -12.81 -0.13
N ASP A 6 4.30 -13.67 -0.96
CA ASP A 6 5.71 -13.65 -1.30
C ASP A 6 6.04 -12.35 -2.08
N ASP A 7 7.28 -11.87 -1.97
CA ASP A 7 7.73 -10.63 -2.61
C ASP A 7 7.52 -10.63 -4.15
N ASP A 8 7.58 -11.79 -4.79
CA ASP A 8 7.28 -11.96 -6.22
C ASP A 8 5.79 -11.72 -6.54
N ALA A 9 4.89 -12.24 -5.69
CA ALA A 9 3.46 -12.01 -5.83
C ALA A 9 3.11 -10.53 -5.55
N ALA A 10 3.81 -9.89 -4.60
CA ALA A 10 3.62 -8.48 -4.29
C ALA A 10 4.08 -7.59 -5.46
N ALA A 11 5.20 -7.92 -6.09
CA ALA A 11 5.66 -7.25 -7.31
C ALA A 11 4.66 -7.40 -8.47
N GLY A 12 4.03 -8.58 -8.61
CA GLY A 12 2.95 -8.81 -9.58
C GLY A 12 1.75 -7.89 -9.35
N VAL A 13 1.29 -7.79 -8.09
CA VAL A 13 0.20 -6.87 -7.72
C VAL A 13 0.60 -5.42 -8.01
N VAL A 14 1.81 -4.99 -7.64
CA VAL A 14 2.33 -3.64 -7.90
C VAL A 14 2.38 -3.34 -9.40
N ALA A 15 2.81 -4.29 -10.23
CA ALA A 15 2.81 -4.13 -11.68
C ALA A 15 1.39 -3.96 -12.24
N GLN A 16 0.41 -4.70 -11.72
CA GLN A 16 -1.00 -4.52 -12.09
C GLN A 16 -1.52 -3.14 -11.68
N LEU A 17 -1.21 -2.69 -10.47
CA LEU A 17 -1.56 -1.35 -9.98
C LEU A 17 -0.94 -0.26 -10.87
N GLN A 18 0.31 -0.41 -11.27
CA GLN A 18 0.99 0.57 -12.12
C GLN A 18 0.44 0.58 -13.55
N ALA A 19 -0.13 -0.54 -14.01
CA ALA A 19 -0.78 -0.65 -15.30
C ALA A 19 -2.23 -0.11 -15.30
N GLU A 20 -2.83 0.15 -14.13
CA GLU A 20 -4.18 0.69 -14.05
C GLU A 20 -4.29 2.10 -14.64
N GLN A 21 -5.40 2.35 -15.34
CA GLN A 21 -5.66 3.67 -15.88
C GLN A 21 -5.92 4.68 -14.76
N GLY A 22 -5.16 5.77 -14.79
CA GLY A 22 -5.24 6.82 -13.79
C GLY A 22 -4.19 6.75 -12.70
N VAL A 23 -3.38 5.69 -12.68
CA VAL A 23 -2.22 5.60 -11.79
C VAL A 23 -1.04 6.35 -12.41
N GLU A 24 -0.44 7.25 -11.62
CA GLU A 24 0.79 7.95 -11.96
C GLU A 24 2.00 7.15 -11.50
N LYS A 25 1.96 6.71 -10.24
CA LYS A 25 3.08 6.02 -9.60
C LYS A 25 2.57 5.04 -8.55
N VAL A 26 3.25 3.92 -8.40
CA VAL A 26 3.03 2.98 -7.29
C VAL A 26 4.31 2.89 -6.48
N ASN A 27 4.22 3.23 -5.20
CA ASN A 27 5.29 3.04 -4.24
C ASN A 27 5.02 1.76 -3.45
N TYR A 28 5.80 0.72 -3.73
CA TYR A 28 5.81 -0.48 -2.93
C TYR A 28 6.70 -0.26 -1.69
N LEU A 29 6.13 -0.47 -0.52
CA LEU A 29 6.81 -0.50 0.76
C LEU A 29 6.85 -1.95 1.24
N SER A 30 8.07 -2.49 1.20
CA SER A 30 8.39 -3.79 1.79
C SER A 30 8.01 -3.81 3.27
N ARG A 31 7.83 -5.00 3.82
CA ARG A 31 7.61 -5.19 5.27
C ARG A 31 8.70 -4.49 6.11
N GLU A 32 9.93 -4.50 5.62
CA GLU A 32 11.09 -3.86 6.27
C GLU A 32 11.05 -2.33 6.17
N ASP A 33 10.77 -1.78 4.98
CA ASP A 33 10.60 -0.34 4.77
C ASP A 33 9.40 0.23 5.53
N ALA A 34 8.27 -0.49 5.52
CA ALA A 34 7.08 -0.13 6.29
C ALA A 34 7.39 -0.07 7.79
N LEU A 35 8.22 -0.97 8.31
CA LEU A 35 8.66 -0.94 9.71
C LEU A 35 9.55 0.29 9.98
N GLY A 36 10.45 0.62 9.06
CA GLY A 36 11.30 1.82 9.15
C GLY A 36 10.48 3.12 9.18
N GLU A 37 9.56 3.27 8.23
CA GLU A 37 8.65 4.42 8.14
C GLU A 37 7.73 4.49 9.36
N PHE A 38 7.16 3.36 9.79
CA PHE A 38 6.29 3.29 10.97
C PHE A 38 7.05 3.60 12.27
N ARG A 39 8.31 3.17 12.40
CA ARG A 39 9.20 3.59 13.51
C ARG A 39 9.45 5.09 13.50
N ASN A 40 9.70 5.66 12.32
CA ASN A 40 10.01 7.09 12.16
C ASN A 40 8.79 7.98 12.44
N TRP A 41 7.60 7.55 12.02
CA TRP A 41 6.36 8.31 12.17
C TRP A 41 5.65 8.11 13.50
N SER A 42 5.50 6.87 13.95
CA SER A 42 4.55 6.59 15.03
C SER A 42 5.12 6.85 16.42
N GLY A 43 6.44 7.05 16.59
CA GLY A 43 7.07 7.09 17.92
C GLY A 43 6.91 5.78 18.72
N PHE A 44 6.37 4.74 18.07
CA PHE A 44 6.09 3.40 18.59
C PHE A 44 7.34 2.50 18.59
N GLY A 45 8.55 3.09 18.70
CA GLY A 45 9.80 2.33 18.73
C GLY A 45 9.85 1.27 19.83
N GLY A 46 9.18 1.50 20.96
CA GLY A 46 9.14 0.56 22.09
C GLY A 46 8.17 -0.61 21.96
N ALA A 47 7.07 -0.48 21.20
CA ALA A 47 6.11 -1.58 21.03
C ALA A 47 6.56 -2.57 19.94
N LEU A 48 7.30 -2.07 18.95
CA LEU A 48 7.85 -2.88 17.86
C LEU A 48 9.03 -3.75 18.30
N ASP A 49 9.78 -3.34 19.32
CA ASP A 49 10.88 -4.14 19.88
C ASP A 49 10.39 -5.33 20.73
N MET A 50 9.12 -5.32 21.16
CA MET A 50 8.47 -6.44 21.85
C MET A 50 7.86 -7.47 20.88
N LEU A 51 7.92 -7.24 19.57
CA LEU A 51 7.38 -8.13 18.56
C LEU A 51 8.50 -9.00 17.99
N GLU A 52 8.45 -10.30 18.29
CA GLU A 52 9.43 -11.30 17.81
C GLU A 52 9.39 -11.49 16.28
N GLU A 53 8.28 -11.12 15.63
CA GLU A 53 8.09 -11.17 14.17
C GLU A 53 7.53 -9.84 13.65
N ASN A 54 7.93 -9.46 12.43
CA ASN A 54 7.46 -8.23 11.77
C ASN A 54 5.93 -8.31 11.57
N PRO A 55 5.13 -7.52 12.31
CA PRO A 55 3.67 -7.64 12.28
C PRO A 55 3.06 -6.91 11.07
N LEU A 56 3.86 -6.18 10.29
CA LEU A 56 3.37 -5.33 9.22
C LEU A 56 3.27 -6.10 7.91
N PRO A 57 2.11 -6.06 7.23
CA PRO A 57 2.01 -6.54 5.85
C PRO A 57 2.81 -5.62 4.91
N ALA A 58 3.13 -6.11 3.72
CA ALA A 58 3.61 -5.25 2.64
C ALA A 58 2.50 -4.27 2.21
N VAL A 59 2.89 -3.03 1.91
CA VAL A 59 1.97 -1.93 1.58
C VAL A 59 2.32 -1.40 0.19
N ALA A 60 1.31 -1.14 -0.65
CA ALA A 60 1.51 -0.40 -1.90
C ALA A 60 0.70 0.89 -1.85
N VAL A 61 1.41 2.01 -2.01
CA VAL A 61 0.84 3.35 -2.08
C VAL A 61 0.67 3.70 -3.54
N VAL A 62 -0.58 3.85 -3.97
CA VAL A 62 -0.93 4.20 -5.35
C VAL A 62 -1.16 5.70 -5.42
N ILE A 63 -0.35 6.39 -6.22
CA ILE A 63 -0.46 7.81 -6.50
C ILE A 63 -1.25 7.96 -7.80
N PRO A 64 -2.49 8.46 -7.77
CA PRO A 64 -3.26 8.76 -8.97
C PRO A 64 -2.69 10.00 -9.68
N LYS A 65 -2.87 10.08 -10.99
CA LYS A 65 -2.53 11.27 -11.78
C LYS A 65 -3.33 12.48 -11.31
N LEU A 66 -2.76 13.68 -11.42
CA LEU A 66 -3.44 14.95 -11.11
C LEU A 66 -4.80 15.08 -11.82
N ASP A 67 -4.88 14.71 -13.10
CA ASP A 67 -6.12 14.69 -13.87
C ASP A 67 -7.10 13.56 -13.48
N PHE A 68 -6.68 12.65 -12.59
CA PHE A 68 -7.42 11.47 -12.16
C PHE A 68 -7.69 11.44 -10.64
N GLN A 69 -7.77 12.62 -10.01
CA GLN A 69 -8.09 12.78 -8.59
C GLN A 69 -9.60 12.99 -8.31
N GLY A 70 -10.44 12.87 -9.34
CA GLY A 70 -11.89 12.97 -9.16
C GLY A 70 -12.43 11.84 -8.28
N THR A 71 -13.35 12.16 -7.36
CA THR A 71 -13.93 11.20 -6.41
C THR A 71 -14.49 9.93 -7.08
N GLU A 72 -15.15 10.06 -8.24
CA GLU A 72 -15.63 8.91 -9.02
C GLU A 72 -14.50 8.05 -9.60
N SER A 73 -13.47 8.68 -10.15
CA SER A 73 -12.29 8.01 -10.71
C SER A 73 -11.53 7.24 -9.64
N LEU A 74 -11.36 7.85 -8.46
CA LEU A 74 -10.72 7.21 -7.32
C LEU A 74 -11.56 6.07 -6.75
N ASN A 75 -12.88 6.22 -6.66
CA ASN A 75 -13.76 5.12 -6.24
C ASN A 75 -13.69 3.94 -7.22
N THR A 76 -13.70 4.22 -8.53
CA THR A 76 -13.55 3.20 -9.57
C THR A 76 -12.19 2.49 -9.46
N LEU A 77 -11.12 3.25 -9.27
CA LEU A 77 -9.78 2.70 -9.07
C LEU A 77 -9.74 1.82 -7.82
N ARG A 78 -10.27 2.29 -6.69
CA ARG A 78 -10.38 1.51 -5.45
C ARG A 78 -11.11 0.19 -5.69
N ASP A 79 -12.26 0.21 -6.36
CA ASP A 79 -13.06 -0.99 -6.61
C ASP A 79 -12.26 -2.02 -7.42
N ARG A 80 -11.57 -1.56 -8.47
CA ARG A 80 -10.70 -2.42 -9.30
C ARG A 80 -9.54 -2.99 -8.51
N ILE A 81 -8.86 -2.18 -7.71
CA ILE A 81 -7.76 -2.61 -6.85
C ILE A 81 -8.26 -3.65 -5.84
N THR A 82 -9.43 -3.45 -5.25
CA THR A 82 -10.03 -4.40 -4.29
C THR A 82 -10.33 -5.76 -4.92
N GLN A 83 -10.53 -5.83 -6.23
CA GLN A 83 -10.73 -7.08 -6.98
C GLN A 83 -9.42 -7.83 -7.31
N ILE A 84 -8.25 -7.23 -7.09
CA ILE A 84 -6.95 -7.86 -7.38
C ILE A 84 -6.66 -8.94 -6.33
N ASN A 85 -6.36 -10.16 -6.80
CA ASN A 85 -5.95 -11.26 -5.93
C ASN A 85 -4.63 -10.93 -5.23
N GLY A 86 -4.62 -10.96 -3.90
CA GLY A 86 -3.46 -10.60 -3.07
C GLY A 86 -3.57 -9.26 -2.35
N ILE A 87 -4.57 -8.45 -2.71
CA ILE A 87 -5.00 -7.30 -1.92
C ILE A 87 -5.83 -7.81 -0.74
N ASP A 88 -5.55 -7.26 0.45
CA ASP A 88 -6.21 -7.61 1.71
C ASP A 88 -7.17 -6.49 2.13
N GLU A 89 -6.66 -5.26 2.13
CA GLU A 89 -7.43 -4.04 2.39
C GLU A 89 -7.00 -2.92 1.44
N VAL A 90 -7.95 -2.09 1.01
CA VAL A 90 -7.72 -0.86 0.24
C VAL A 90 -8.28 0.32 1.03
N ARG A 91 -7.39 1.24 1.41
CA ARG A 91 -7.75 2.46 2.15
C ARG A 91 -7.46 3.67 1.26
N MET A 92 -8.46 4.54 1.12
CA MET A 92 -8.30 5.84 0.48
C MET A 92 -8.06 6.82 1.61
N ASP A 93 -6.80 7.16 1.84
CA ASP A 93 -6.42 8.01 2.96
C ASP A 93 -5.83 9.32 2.43
N ASP A 94 -6.53 10.42 2.68
CA ASP A 94 -6.06 11.79 2.42
C ASP A 94 -5.02 12.22 3.48
N SER A 95 -4.93 11.49 4.60
CA SER A 95 -4.15 11.83 5.79
C SER A 95 -2.80 11.10 5.88
N TRP A 96 -2.49 10.19 4.94
CA TRP A 96 -1.17 9.52 4.86
C TRP A 96 -0.03 10.52 4.55
N PHE A 97 -0.34 11.67 3.93
CA PHE A 97 0.64 12.71 3.60
C PHE A 97 0.83 13.78 4.71
N ALA A 98 0.24 13.62 5.90
CA ALA A 98 0.22 14.66 6.95
C ALA A 98 1.48 14.73 7.83
#